data_AF-A0A5B6WER6-F1
#
_entry.id   AF-A0A5B6WER6-F1
#
_cell.length_a   1.000
_cell.length_b   1.000
_cell.length_c   1.000
_cell.angle_alpha   90.00
_cell.angle_beta   90.00
_cell.angle_gamma   90.00
#
_symmetry.space_group_name_H-M   'P 1'
#
loop_
_entity.id
_entity.type
_entity.pdbx_description
1 polymer ?
#
loop_
_entity_poly.entity_id
_entity_poly.type
_entity_poly.pdbx_seq_one_letter_code
_entity_poly.pdbx_strand_id
1 'polypeptide(L)'
;MVYGVEEIILAGIAMRSHRTTHFNENIDQEAMKLNLDLIDEVREVAKIRNVTCVQQVAYYYNSNVKNKNIKTNLPALQQRKMALRWEGPYRVVEKISYEAYKLARLVGTTLPHT
;
A
#
# COMPACT_ATOMS: atom_id res chain seq x y z
N MET A 1 -34.57 14.24 50.24
CA MET A 1 -35.02 12.84 50.20
C MET A 1 -34.22 12.14 49.12
N VAL A 2 -33.21 11.35 49.51
CA VAL A 2 -32.37 10.57 48.59
C VAL A 2 -32.37 9.15 49.14
N TYR A 3 -33.44 8.41 48.85
CA TYR A 3 -33.56 7.00 49.20
C TYR A 3 -34.20 6.33 48.00
N GLY A 4 -33.39 5.66 47.19
CA GLY A 4 -33.89 4.95 46.02
C GLY A 4 -32.79 4.47 45.09
N VAL A 5 -31.69 5.21 44.93
CA VAL A 5 -30.62 4.81 44.01
C VAL A 5 -29.57 3.92 44.69
N GLU A 6 -29.19 4.22 45.92
CA GLU A 6 -28.17 3.45 46.65
C GLU A 6 -28.67 2.04 47.06
N GLU A 7 -29.96 1.91 47.36
CA GLU A 7 -30.57 0.65 47.80
C GLU A 7 -30.66 -0.38 46.65
N ILE A 8 -30.87 0.07 45.41
CA ILE A 8 -30.93 -0.80 44.22
C ILE A 8 -29.55 -1.40 43.89
N ILE A 9 -28.48 -0.64 44.10
CA ILE A 9 -27.10 -1.09 43.82
C ILE A 9 -26.69 -2.19 44.83
N LEU A 10 -27.04 -2.00 46.11
CA LEU A 10 -26.79 -3.00 47.16
C LEU A 10 -27.51 -4.32 46.91
N ALA A 11 -28.77 -4.28 46.45
CA ALA A 11 -29.54 -5.49 46.13
C ALA A 11 -28.91 -6.29 44.98
N GLY A 12 -28.36 -5.61 43.96
CA GLY A 12 -27.63 -6.24 42.87
C GLY A 12 -26.30 -6.88 43.28
N ILE A 13 -25.62 -6.29 44.28
CA ILE A 13 -24.37 -6.85 44.85
C ILE A 13 -24.68 -8.00 45.82
N ALA A 14 -25.78 -7.92 46.56
CA ALA A 14 -26.24 -8.97 47.49
C ALA A 14 -26.74 -10.22 46.75
N MET A 15 -27.35 -10.05 45.57
CA MET A 15 -27.64 -11.15 44.63
C MET A 15 -26.36 -11.63 43.96
N ARG A 16 -25.63 -12.52 44.64
CA ARG A 16 -24.45 -13.18 44.10
C ARG A 16 -24.85 -14.02 42.87
N SER A 17 -24.57 -13.52 41.67
CA SER A 17 -24.81 -14.25 40.42
C SER A 17 -23.91 -15.49 40.34
N HIS A 18 -24.28 -16.51 39.55
CA HIS A 18 -23.45 -17.71 39.36
C HIS A 18 -22.02 -17.38 38.89
N ARG A 19 -21.86 -16.29 38.12
CA ARG A 19 -20.56 -15.77 37.66
C ARG A 19 -19.73 -15.19 38.82
N THR A 20 -20.39 -14.62 39.82
CA THR A 20 -19.75 -14.06 41.03
C THR A 20 -19.48 -15.15 42.08
N THR A 21 -20.29 -16.22 42.15
CA THR A 21 -20.06 -17.34 43.10
C THR A 21 -18.89 -18.23 42.70
N HIS A 22 -18.63 -18.40 41.40
CA HIS A 22 -17.60 -19.29 40.87
C HIS A 22 -16.40 -18.54 40.25
N PHE A 23 -16.24 -17.26 40.55
CA PHE A 23 -15.11 -16.45 40.08
C PHE A 23 -13.79 -17.08 40.56
N ASN A 24 -12.95 -17.49 39.61
CA ASN A 24 -11.61 -17.97 39.88
C ASN A 24 -10.63 -17.09 39.12
N GLU A 25 -10.05 -16.14 39.84
CA GLU A 25 -9.16 -15.12 39.29
C GLU A 25 -7.99 -15.71 38.50
N ASN A 26 -7.41 -16.83 38.95
CA ASN A 26 -6.30 -17.45 38.24
C ASN A 26 -6.72 -18.03 36.88
N ILE A 27 -7.88 -18.70 36.82
CA ILE A 27 -8.41 -19.30 35.58
C ILE A 27 -8.82 -18.19 34.60
N ASP A 28 -9.45 -17.13 35.10
CA ASP A 28 -9.88 -16.01 34.27
C ASP A 28 -8.68 -15.23 33.71
N GLN A 29 -7.63 -15.03 34.50
CA GLN A 29 -6.38 -14.40 34.06
C GLN A 29 -5.64 -15.26 33.02
N GLU A 30 -5.59 -16.57 33.22
CA GLU A 30 -4.97 -17.51 32.27
C GLU A 30 -5.77 -17.56 30.96
N ALA A 31 -7.09 -17.66 31.03
CA ALA A 31 -7.97 -17.62 29.86
C ALA A 31 -7.85 -16.27 29.12
N MET A 32 -7.72 -15.16 29.83
CA MET A 32 -7.49 -13.84 29.22
C MET A 32 -6.15 -13.78 28.49
N LYS A 33 -5.07 -14.32 29.07
CA LYS A 33 -3.76 -14.41 28.41
C LYS A 33 -3.82 -15.24 27.14
N LEU A 34 -4.42 -16.44 27.22
CA LEU A 34 -4.58 -17.32 26.05
C LEU A 34 -5.38 -16.67 24.93
N ASN A 35 -6.43 -15.91 25.26
CA ASN A 35 -7.20 -15.17 24.27
C ASN A 35 -6.38 -14.09 23.57
N LEU A 36 -5.52 -13.38 24.31
CA LEU A 36 -4.64 -12.37 23.73
C LEU A 36 -3.57 -13.00 22.83
N ASP A 37 -2.94 -14.09 23.28
CA ASP A 37 -1.93 -14.82 22.51
C ASP A 37 -2.53 -15.32 21.19
N LEU A 38 -3.74 -15.90 21.22
CA LEU A 38 -4.43 -16.36 20.02
C LEU A 38 -4.69 -15.22 19.01
N ILE A 39 -5.09 -14.04 19.50
CA ILE A 39 -5.31 -12.87 18.64
C ILE A 39 -4.00 -12.41 18.00
N ASP A 40 -2.91 -12.38 18.76
CA ASP A 40 -1.61 -11.96 18.26
C ASP A 40 -1.03 -12.98 17.27
N GLU A 41 -1.18 -14.29 17.50
CA GLU A 41 -0.81 -15.32 16.53
C GLU A 41 -1.53 -15.14 15.19
N VAL A 42 -2.86 -14.95 15.22
CA VAL A 42 -3.67 -14.71 14.02
C VAL A 42 -3.22 -13.43 13.31
N ARG A 43 -2.92 -12.38 14.08
CA ARG A 43 -2.44 -11.10 13.55
C ARG A 43 -1.08 -11.24 12.88
N GLU A 44 -0.14 -11.97 13.47
CA GLU A 44 1.19 -12.19 12.88
C GLU A 44 1.11 -13.01 11.59
N VAL A 45 0.30 -14.06 11.57
CA VAL A 45 0.04 -14.82 10.34
C VAL A 45 -0.56 -13.93 9.25
N ALA A 46 -1.51 -13.05 9.59
CA ALA A 46 -2.09 -12.11 8.66
C ALA A 46 -1.05 -11.09 8.14
N LYS A 47 -0.17 -10.57 9.01
CA LYS A 47 0.92 -9.67 8.61
C LYS A 47 1.88 -10.33 7.63
N ILE A 48 2.31 -11.56 7.89
CA ILE A 48 3.21 -12.32 7.00
C ILE A 48 2.58 -12.49 5.61
N ARG A 49 1.30 -12.88 5.57
CA ARG A 49 0.56 -13.05 4.31
C ARG A 49 0.42 -11.74 3.55
N ASN A 50 0.12 -10.64 4.24
CA ASN A 50 0.02 -9.31 3.63
C ASN A 50 1.35 -8.84 3.04
N VAL A 51 2.45 -8.94 3.80
CA VAL A 51 3.79 -8.56 3.33
C VAL A 51 4.17 -9.38 2.10
N THR A 52 3.95 -10.69 2.15
CA THR A 52 4.23 -11.59 1.01
C THR A 52 3.42 -11.20 -0.22
N CYS A 53 2.12 -10.92 -0.06
CA CYS A 53 1.24 -10.50 -1.15
C CYS A 53 1.72 -9.19 -1.78
N VAL A 54 1.99 -8.17 -0.96
CA VAL A 54 2.48 -6.87 -1.45
C VAL A 54 3.82 -7.02 -2.17
N GLN A 55 4.73 -7.83 -1.63
CA GLN A 55 6.02 -8.10 -2.27
C GLN A 55 5.84 -8.78 -3.64
N GLN A 56 4.99 -9.81 -3.73
CA GLN A 56 4.71 -10.50 -5.01
C GLN A 56 4.15 -9.55 -6.07
N VAL A 57 3.20 -8.69 -5.68
CA VAL A 57 2.65 -7.66 -6.57
C VAL A 57 3.74 -6.68 -7.02
N ALA A 58 4.59 -6.22 -6.08
CA ALA A 58 5.70 -5.34 -6.40
C ALA A 58 6.72 -6.01 -7.34
N TYR A 59 7.06 -7.29 -7.13
CA TYR A 59 7.94 -8.04 -8.02
C TYR A 59 7.36 -8.16 -9.43
N TYR A 60 6.07 -8.50 -9.55
CA TYR A 60 5.38 -8.60 -10.83
C TYR A 60 5.39 -7.26 -11.58
N TYR A 61 5.09 -6.16 -10.89
CA TYR A 61 5.07 -4.85 -11.53
C TYR A 61 6.49 -4.38 -11.89
N ASN A 62 7.44 -4.51 -10.98
CA ASN A 62 8.82 -4.07 -11.20
C ASN A 62 9.55 -4.89 -12.28
N SER A 63 9.26 -6.18 -12.43
CA SER A 63 9.81 -7.01 -13.50
C SER A 63 9.29 -6.61 -14.88
N ASN A 64 8.01 -6.24 -14.97
CA ASN A 64 7.41 -5.75 -16.22
C ASN A 64 7.82 -4.30 -16.58
N VAL A 65 8.22 -3.50 -15.58
CA VAL A 65 8.68 -2.12 -15.79
C VAL A 65 10.19 -2.06 -16.13
N LYS A 66 11.00 -3.01 -15.66
CA LYS A 66 12.44 -3.10 -15.98
C LYS A 66 12.67 -3.84 -17.31
N ASN A 67 12.45 -3.14 -18.43
CA ASN A 67 13.16 -3.27 -19.72
C ASN A 67 12.32 -2.79 -20.92
N LYS A 68 11.52 -1.73 -20.77
CA LYS A 68 11.40 -0.79 -21.89
C LYS A 68 12.67 0.05 -21.94
N ASN A 69 13.78 -0.59 -22.28
CA ASN A 69 14.87 0.10 -22.94
C ASN A 69 14.20 0.72 -24.16
N ILE A 70 13.90 2.02 -24.10
CA ILE A 70 13.48 2.78 -25.25
C ILE A 70 14.61 2.54 -26.25
N LYS A 71 14.39 1.59 -27.16
CA LYS A 71 15.35 1.29 -28.21
C LYS A 71 15.49 2.61 -28.94
N THR A 72 16.66 3.24 -28.82
CA THR A 72 17.06 4.49 -29.44
C THR A 72 17.13 4.38 -30.97
N ASN A 73 16.35 3.48 -31.57
CA ASN A 73 16.26 3.15 -32.99
C ASN A 73 14.84 2.64 -33.34
N LEU A 74 13.77 3.23 -32.79
CA LEU A 74 12.45 3.06 -33.40
C LEU A 74 12.40 3.96 -34.65
N PRO A 75 12.42 3.42 -35.88
CA PRO A 75 12.10 4.22 -37.05
C PRO A 75 10.68 4.75 -36.87
N ALA A 76 10.55 6.05 -37.12
CA ALA A 76 9.35 6.83 -36.87
C ALA A 76 8.08 6.07 -37.27
N LEU A 77 7.22 5.88 -36.26
CA LEU A 77 5.77 5.94 -36.33
C LEU A 77 5.21 5.73 -37.74
N GLN A 78 4.79 4.50 -38.03
CA GLN A 78 3.87 4.24 -39.13
C GLN A 78 2.78 5.31 -39.09
N GLN A 79 2.66 6.05 -40.19
CA GLN A 79 1.77 7.17 -40.40
C GLN A 79 0.37 6.85 -39.90
N ARG A 80 0.10 7.16 -38.63
CA ARG A 80 -1.25 7.20 -38.11
C ARG A 80 -1.83 8.51 -38.63
N LYS A 81 -2.91 8.38 -39.41
CA LYS A 81 -3.64 9.39 -40.19
C LYS A 81 -4.22 10.57 -39.38
N MET A 82 -3.61 10.91 -38.23
CA MET A 82 -3.93 11.98 -37.28
C MET A 82 -2.66 12.42 -36.52
N ALA A 83 -1.49 12.51 -37.17
CA ALA A 83 -0.31 13.07 -36.52
C ALA A 83 -0.45 14.60 -36.44
N LEU A 84 -0.43 15.13 -35.22
CA LEU A 84 -0.25 16.56 -34.94
C LEU A 84 0.92 17.14 -35.76
N ARG A 85 0.91 18.45 -36.01
CA ARG A 85 1.87 19.26 -36.81
C ARG A 85 3.31 19.27 -36.24
N TRP A 86 3.87 18.12 -35.91
CA TRP A 86 5.28 18.00 -35.52
C TRP A 86 6.14 18.22 -36.76
N GLU A 87 7.11 19.13 -36.65
CA GLU A 87 7.92 19.69 -37.75
C GLU A 87 8.87 18.70 -38.46
N GLY A 88 8.71 17.40 -38.22
CA GLY A 88 9.50 16.32 -38.80
C GLY A 88 10.24 15.46 -37.77
N PRO A 89 11.00 14.46 -38.22
CA PRO A 89 11.72 13.55 -37.34
C PRO A 89 12.95 14.22 -36.68
N TYR A 90 13.04 14.11 -35.35
CA TYR A 90 14.18 14.57 -34.55
C TYR A 90 15.01 13.38 -34.06
N ARG A 91 16.32 13.61 -33.85
CA ARG A 91 17.22 12.68 -33.17
C ARG A 91 17.60 13.25 -31.80
N VAL A 92 17.56 12.41 -30.77
CA VAL A 92 18.06 12.77 -29.44
C VAL A 92 19.59 12.78 -29.48
N VAL A 93 20.19 13.91 -29.13
CA VAL A 93 21.67 14.07 -29.14
C VAL A 93 22.23 13.94 -27.73
N GLU A 94 21.51 14.44 -26.72
CA GLU A 94 21.98 14.43 -25.35
C GLU A 94 20.80 14.32 -24.37
N LYS A 95 21.00 13.57 -23.28
CA LYS A 95 20.03 13.46 -22.18
C LYS A 95 20.51 14.35 -21.04
N ILE A 96 19.74 15.41 -20.73
CA ILE A 96 20.08 16.36 -19.66
C ILE A 96 19.54 15.83 -18.32
N SER A 97 18.32 15.28 -18.30
CA SER A 97 17.70 14.72 -17.09
C SER A 97 16.72 13.60 -17.44
N TYR A 98 16.01 13.05 -16.44
CA TYR A 98 14.93 12.07 -16.69
C TYR A 98 13.81 12.66 -17.56
N GLU A 99 13.59 13.97 -17.48
CA GLU A 99 12.46 14.67 -18.13
C GLU A 99 12.90 15.58 -19.29
N ALA A 100 14.19 15.91 -19.41
CA ALA A 100 14.69 16.83 -20.45
C ALA A 100 15.72 16.17 -21.38
N TYR A 101 15.49 16.30 -22.69
CA TYR A 101 16.33 15.78 -23.76
C TYR A 101 16.67 16.90 -24.76
N LYS A 102 17.92 16.97 -25.23
CA LYS A 102 18.29 17.81 -26.38
C LYS A 102 18.00 17.08 -27.68
N LEU A 103 17.25 17.74 -28.55
CA LEU A 103 16.88 17.25 -29.87
C LEU A 103 17.67 17.99 -30.95
N ALA A 104 18.14 17.28 -31.97
CA ALA A 104 18.65 17.86 -33.20
C ALA A 104 17.82 17.39 -34.40
N ARG A 105 17.64 18.29 -35.36
CA ARG A 105 17.03 17.95 -36.65
C ARG A 105 18.02 17.10 -37.44
N LEU A 106 17.53 16.14 -38.22
CA LEU A 106 18.38 15.32 -39.10
C LEU A 106 19.15 16.15 -40.14
N VAL A 107 18.75 17.42 -40.36
CA VAL A 107 19.36 18.39 -41.28
C VAL A 107 20.32 19.35 -40.55
N GLY A 108 21.07 18.84 -39.57
CA GLY A 108 22.28 19.51 -39.04
C GLY A 108 22.09 20.79 -38.23
N THR A 109 20.87 21.17 -37.86
CA THR A 109 20.61 22.35 -37.01
C THR A 109 20.23 21.94 -35.60
N THR A 110 20.99 22.42 -34.62
CA THR A 110 20.68 22.33 -33.19
C THR A 110 19.58 23.34 -32.85
N LEU A 111 18.53 22.91 -32.15
CA LEU A 111 17.48 23.82 -31.71
C LEU A 111 17.97 24.62 -30.49
N PRO A 112 17.69 25.94 -30.43
CA PRO A 112 18.07 26.75 -29.28
C PRO A 112 17.32 26.30 -28.03
N HIS A 113 18.02 26.32 -26.89
CA HIS A 113 17.50 25.96 -25.58
C HIS A 113 16.37 26.92 -25.18
N THR A 114 15.24 26.40 -24.72
CA THR A 114 14.21 27.16 -23.98
C THR A 114 14.14 26.57 -22.58
#